data_AF-A0AAN8KQD1-F1
#
_entry.id   AF-A0AAN8KQD1-F1
#
_cell.length_a   1.000
_cell.length_b   1.000
_cell.length_c   1.000
_cell.angle_alpha   90.00
_cell.angle_beta   90.00
_cell.angle_gamma   90.00
#
_symmetry.space_group_name_H-M   'P 1'
#
loop_
_entity.id
_entity.type
_entity.pdbx_description
1 polymer ?
#
loop_
_entity_poly.entity_id
_entity_poly.type
_entity_poly.pdbx_seq_one_letter_code
_entity_poly.pdbx_strand_id
1 'polypeptide(L)'
;MAAHLKKRVYEEFSKVVQLPQEEAPAKKLRLTKPSKSAALHIDLCKASNPTDALQYLLHFARSSVEAEGVVRILLEHYYKEQDNSVRLKIASLVGLLSKTQNFNPESILDDTLNTEKSHQVLAQLLVIGTQLPESPTHLSDTYFGVRNKCLQHLGCLGNVDMPLSKDRQGLVPAVIGGGAPGCLAECV
;
A
#
# COMPACT_ATOMS: atom_id res chain seq x y z
N MET A 1 -46.11 -35.85 -36.24
CA MET A 1 -46.47 -34.76 -35.32
C MET A 1 -45.18 -34.18 -34.73
N ALA A 2 -44.73 -32.98 -35.15
CA ALA A 2 -43.79 -32.08 -34.44
C ALA A 2 -43.20 -31.02 -35.40
N ALA A 3 -44.03 -30.19 -36.05
CA ALA A 3 -43.55 -29.09 -36.88
C ALA A 3 -44.36 -27.79 -36.71
N HIS A 4 -44.98 -27.59 -35.54
CA HIS A 4 -45.87 -26.44 -35.30
C HIS A 4 -45.71 -25.76 -33.93
N LEU A 5 -44.55 -25.92 -33.26
CA LEU A 5 -44.29 -25.32 -31.95
C LEU A 5 -43.16 -24.27 -31.95
N LYS A 6 -42.97 -23.51 -33.04
CA LYS A 6 -41.97 -22.41 -33.08
C LYS A 6 -42.50 -21.08 -33.66
N LYS A 7 -43.79 -20.94 -33.89
CA LYS A 7 -44.39 -19.75 -34.54
C LYS A 7 -45.37 -18.95 -33.66
N ARG A 8 -45.33 -19.11 -32.34
CA ARG A 8 -46.10 -18.29 -31.37
C ARG A 8 -45.26 -17.75 -30.20
N VAL A 9 -43.95 -17.57 -30.38
CA VAL A 9 -43.11 -16.96 -29.32
C VAL A 9 -42.43 -15.68 -29.81
N TYR A 10 -42.42 -15.40 -31.13
CA TYR A 10 -41.68 -14.27 -31.70
C TYR A 10 -42.51 -13.02 -32.02
N GLU A 11 -43.83 -13.05 -31.82
CA GLU A 11 -44.69 -11.89 -32.11
C GLU A 11 -45.23 -11.17 -30.86
N GLU A 12 -45.03 -11.72 -29.66
CA GLU A 12 -45.63 -11.17 -28.42
C GLU A 12 -44.66 -10.36 -27.53
N PHE A 13 -43.45 -10.06 -28.01
CA PHE A 13 -42.52 -9.15 -27.31
C PHE A 13 -41.94 -8.05 -28.22
N SER A 14 -42.53 -7.86 -29.40
CA SER A 14 -42.10 -6.81 -30.33
C SER A 14 -43.28 -5.92 -30.67
N LYS A 15 -43.59 -5.01 -29.75
CA LYS A 15 -44.03 -3.61 -29.96
C LYS A 15 -44.91 -3.14 -28.81
N VAL A 16 -44.71 -1.86 -28.48
CA VAL A 16 -45.59 -0.97 -27.71
C VAL A 16 -45.42 -1.00 -26.18
N VAL A 17 -44.39 -0.30 -25.69
CA VAL A 17 -44.62 0.85 -24.79
C VAL A 17 -43.58 1.93 -25.13
N GLN A 18 -43.94 2.80 -26.05
CA GLN A 18 -43.42 4.17 -26.08
C GLN A 18 -44.10 4.90 -24.92
N LEU A 19 -43.33 5.30 -23.91
CA LEU A 19 -43.73 6.39 -23.00
C LEU A 19 -42.54 7.37 -22.92
N PRO A 20 -42.77 8.68 -23.13
CA PRO A 20 -41.72 9.69 -23.11
C PRO A 20 -41.47 10.14 -21.67
N GLN A 21 -40.24 9.98 -21.18
CA GLN A 21 -39.80 10.60 -19.91
C GLN A 21 -38.32 10.97 -19.98
N GLU A 22 -38.12 12.27 -20.24
CA GLU A 22 -37.27 13.22 -19.52
C GLU A 22 -35.93 12.77 -18.90
N GLU A 23 -34.95 13.67 -19.08
CA GLU A 23 -33.55 13.63 -18.71
C GLU A 23 -33.18 12.88 -17.43
N ALA A 24 -32.28 11.90 -17.57
CA ALA A 24 -31.30 11.59 -16.54
C ALA A 24 -29.91 11.93 -17.10
N PRO A 25 -29.21 12.96 -16.60
CA PRO A 25 -27.87 13.24 -17.05
C PRO A 25 -27.01 12.08 -16.55
N ALA A 26 -26.60 11.20 -17.46
CA ALA A 26 -25.52 10.28 -17.21
C ALA A 26 -24.32 11.13 -16.80
N LYS A 27 -24.08 11.23 -15.49
CA LYS A 27 -22.89 11.87 -14.92
C LYS A 27 -21.71 11.02 -15.36
N LYS A 28 -21.25 11.26 -16.59
CA LYS A 28 -19.99 10.76 -17.11
C LYS A 28 -18.96 11.30 -16.12
N LEU A 29 -18.39 10.39 -15.33
CA LEU A 29 -17.19 10.65 -14.56
C LEU A 29 -16.12 10.99 -15.58
N ARG A 30 -16.02 12.28 -15.92
CA ARG A 30 -14.92 12.80 -16.73
C ARG A 30 -13.71 12.68 -15.82
N LEU A 31 -12.97 11.59 -16.00
CA LEU A 31 -11.61 11.46 -15.50
C LEU A 31 -10.83 12.60 -16.16
N THR A 32 -10.75 13.73 -15.48
CA THR A 32 -9.89 14.83 -15.90
C THR A 32 -8.48 14.27 -15.88
N LYS A 33 -7.76 14.42 -17.00
CA LYS A 33 -6.34 14.07 -17.06
C LYS A 33 -5.66 14.75 -15.87
N PRO A 34 -4.85 14.05 -15.05
CA PRO A 34 -4.07 14.69 -14.02
C PRO A 34 -3.30 15.85 -14.67
N SER A 35 -3.55 17.06 -14.20
CA SER A 35 -2.87 18.23 -14.74
C SER A 35 -1.37 18.02 -14.49
N LYS A 36 -0.56 18.08 -15.56
CA LYS A 36 0.89 17.77 -15.57
C LYS A 36 1.75 18.70 -14.69
N SER A 37 1.13 19.51 -13.84
CA SER A 37 1.78 20.51 -13.00
C SER A 37 1.29 20.50 -11.55
N ALA A 38 0.51 19.49 -11.12
CA ALA A 38 0.06 19.33 -9.73
C ALA A 38 1.15 18.77 -8.79
N ALA A 39 2.42 19.01 -9.13
CA ALA A 39 3.55 18.67 -8.29
C ALA A 39 3.58 19.62 -7.08
N LEU A 40 3.04 19.13 -5.96
CA LEU A 40 3.63 19.29 -4.64
C LEU A 40 3.77 20.70 -4.06
N HIS A 41 2.73 21.17 -3.39
CA HIS A 41 2.87 22.20 -2.38
C HIS A 41 2.39 21.67 -1.02
N ILE A 42 3.23 20.87 -0.36
CA ILE A 42 3.14 20.80 1.11
C ILE A 42 3.96 21.97 1.63
N ASP A 43 3.30 23.05 2.04
CA ASP A 43 3.96 24.25 2.54
C ASP A 43 4.38 24.09 4.01
N LEU A 44 5.21 23.07 4.31
CA LEU A 44 5.75 22.88 5.67
C LEU A 44 6.61 24.06 6.12
N CYS A 45 7.26 24.76 5.18
CA CYS A 45 8.04 25.96 5.47
C CYS A 45 7.20 27.14 6.00
N LYS A 46 5.86 27.11 5.84
CA LYS A 46 4.96 28.14 6.39
C LYS A 46 4.49 27.82 7.81
N ALA A 47 4.72 26.61 8.30
CA ALA A 47 4.34 26.25 9.66
C ALA A 47 5.21 27.03 10.65
N SER A 48 4.57 27.83 11.51
CA SER A 48 5.27 28.58 12.56
C SER A 48 5.28 27.84 13.90
N ASN A 49 4.50 26.77 14.01
CA ASN A 49 4.40 25.94 15.21
C ASN A 49 4.00 24.49 14.83
N PRO A 50 4.13 23.53 15.76
CA PRO A 50 3.80 22.12 15.50
C PRO A 50 2.34 21.87 15.11
N THR A 51 1.40 22.66 15.65
CA THR A 51 -0.03 22.52 15.32
C THR A 51 -0.28 22.83 13.85
N ASP A 52 0.30 23.92 13.33
CA ASP A 52 0.19 24.29 11.92
C ASP A 52 0.80 23.21 11.02
N ALA A 53 2.00 22.72 11.37
CA ALA A 53 2.67 21.64 10.65
C ALA A 53 1.77 20.39 10.58
N LEU A 54 1.17 19.98 11.70
CA LEU A 54 0.24 18.87 11.74
C LEU A 54 -0.99 19.10 10.86
N GLN A 55 -1.57 20.32 10.83
CA GLN A 55 -2.69 20.62 9.95
C GLN A 55 -2.31 20.48 8.47
N TYR A 56 -1.15 20.98 8.06
CA TYR A 56 -0.65 20.81 6.69
C TYR A 56 -0.43 19.33 6.35
N LEU A 57 0.19 18.55 7.24
CA LEU A 57 0.41 17.11 7.06
C LEU A 57 -0.89 16.31 7.02
N LEU A 58 -1.90 16.67 7.82
CA LEU A 58 -3.22 16.03 7.83
C LEU A 58 -4.01 16.36 6.56
N HIS A 59 -3.94 17.60 6.09
CA HIS A 59 -4.53 17.98 4.81
C HIS A 59 -3.88 17.21 3.66
N PHE A 60 -2.55 17.15 3.65
CA PHE A 60 -1.80 16.37 2.66
C PHE A 60 -2.16 14.89 2.68
N ALA A 61 -2.34 14.27 3.85
CA ALA A 61 -2.70 12.85 3.97
C ALA A 61 -3.99 12.44 3.23
N ARG A 62 -4.84 13.42 2.87
CA ARG A 62 -6.09 13.22 2.12
C ARG A 62 -5.93 13.41 0.60
N SER A 63 -4.75 13.84 0.15
CA SER A 63 -4.46 14.09 -1.26
C SER A 63 -3.80 12.89 -1.95
N SER A 64 -4.12 12.67 -3.23
CA SER A 64 -3.46 11.65 -4.07
C SER A 64 -2.29 12.30 -4.79
N VAL A 65 -1.05 11.97 -4.42
CA VAL A 65 0.17 12.61 -4.97
C VAL A 65 1.25 11.58 -5.28
N GLU A 66 2.08 11.87 -6.28
CA GLU A 66 3.27 11.09 -6.65
C GLU A 66 4.35 11.19 -5.56
N ALA A 67 4.97 10.05 -5.23
CA ALA A 67 5.65 9.85 -3.96
C ALA A 67 7.04 10.51 -3.84
N GLU A 68 7.83 10.55 -4.90
CA GLU A 68 9.27 10.82 -4.78
C GLU A 68 9.60 12.25 -4.35
N GLY A 69 8.96 13.25 -4.97
CA GLY A 69 9.17 14.65 -4.60
C GLY A 69 8.65 15.00 -3.19
N VAL A 70 7.59 14.31 -2.74
CA VAL A 70 7.00 14.48 -1.40
C VAL A 70 7.97 14.03 -0.33
N VAL A 71 8.53 12.82 -0.49
CA VAL A 71 9.36 12.19 0.53
C VAL A 71 10.54 13.08 0.90
N ARG A 72 11.18 13.70 -0.10
CA ARG A 72 12.28 14.64 0.15
C ARG A 72 11.87 15.83 1.02
N ILE A 73 10.71 16.45 0.72
CA ILE A 73 10.19 17.60 1.50
C ILE A 73 9.88 17.18 2.94
N LEU A 74 9.25 16.00 3.10
CA LEU A 74 8.92 15.44 4.41
C LEU A 74 10.17 15.18 5.26
N LEU A 75 11.20 14.57 4.67
CA LEU A 75 12.45 14.25 5.38
C LEU A 75 13.25 15.50 5.72
N GLU A 76 13.29 16.51 4.84
CA GLU A 76 13.97 17.77 5.16
C GLU A 76 13.36 18.46 6.39
N HIS A 77 12.02 18.43 6.51
CA HIS A 77 11.35 18.95 7.69
C HIS A 77 11.57 18.06 8.91
N TYR A 78 11.53 16.73 8.74
CA TYR A 78 11.75 15.75 9.82
C TYR A 78 13.06 16.00 10.57
N TYR A 79 14.18 16.20 9.85
CA TYR A 79 15.49 16.36 10.48
C TYR A 79 15.66 17.66 11.27
N LYS A 80 14.81 18.66 11.04
CA LYS A 80 14.82 19.95 11.76
C LYS A 80 13.77 20.01 12.87
N GLU A 81 12.83 19.07 12.88
CA GLU A 81 11.66 19.07 13.75
C GLU A 81 11.98 18.47 15.12
N GLN A 82 11.49 19.12 16.18
CA GLN A 82 11.69 18.66 17.56
C GLN A 82 10.42 18.04 18.13
N ASP A 83 9.25 18.41 17.61
CA ASP A 83 7.98 17.87 18.09
C ASP A 83 7.80 16.40 17.67
N ASN A 84 7.64 15.53 18.66
CA ASN A 84 7.48 14.09 18.44
C ASN A 84 6.23 13.75 17.63
N SER A 85 5.15 14.52 17.77
CA SER A 85 3.89 14.27 17.09
C SER A 85 4.01 14.60 15.60
N VAL A 86 4.69 15.70 15.28
CA VAL A 86 5.02 16.07 13.89
C VAL A 86 5.93 15.03 13.26
N ARG A 87 7.03 14.66 13.93
CA ARG A 87 7.95 13.60 13.46
C ARG A 87 7.23 12.27 13.23
N LEU A 88 6.35 11.87 14.15
CA LEU A 88 5.53 10.66 14.01
C LEU A 88 4.62 10.73 12.79
N LYS A 89 3.95 11.87 12.58
CA LYS A 89 3.06 12.06 11.42
C LYS A 89 3.84 11.99 10.11
N ILE A 90 5.04 12.58 10.07
CA ILE A 90 5.94 12.50 8.91
C ILE A 90 6.36 11.04 8.66
N ALA A 91 6.87 10.34 9.67
CA ALA A 91 7.28 8.94 9.55
C ALA A 91 6.13 8.05 9.06
N SER A 92 4.90 8.32 9.52
CA SER A 92 3.70 7.63 9.05
C SER A 92 3.42 7.87 7.57
N LEU A 93 3.53 9.12 7.10
CA LEU A 93 3.35 9.47 5.69
C LEU A 93 4.44 8.87 4.81
N VAL A 94 5.70 8.95 5.24
CA VAL A 94 6.82 8.32 4.52
C VAL A 94 6.61 6.80 4.42
N GLY A 95 6.13 6.14 5.49
CA GLY A 95 5.82 4.70 5.45
C GLY A 95 4.60 4.32 4.62
N LEU A 96 3.70 5.26 4.29
CA LEU A 96 2.67 5.03 3.28
C LEU A 96 3.26 5.16 1.88
N LEU A 97 4.07 6.19 1.66
CA LEU A 97 4.74 6.44 0.38
C LEU A 97 5.81 5.37 0.08
N SER A 98 6.39 4.73 1.09
CA SER A 98 7.39 3.67 0.88
C SER A 98 6.87 2.44 0.17
N LYS A 99 5.54 2.29 0.09
CA LYS A 99 4.88 1.19 -0.61
C LYS A 99 4.73 1.43 -2.12
N THR A 100 5.05 2.63 -2.61
CA THR A 100 5.01 2.92 -4.05
C THR A 100 6.24 2.34 -4.76
N GLN A 101 6.07 2.00 -6.05
CA GLN A 101 7.16 1.49 -6.89
C GLN A 101 8.35 2.47 -6.87
N ASN A 102 9.58 1.94 -6.82
CA ASN A 102 10.85 2.70 -6.87
C ASN A 102 11.26 3.47 -5.60
N PHE A 103 10.59 3.29 -4.46
CA PHE A 103 11.08 3.83 -3.20
C PHE A 103 12.30 3.05 -2.69
N ASN A 104 13.42 3.74 -2.42
CA ASN A 104 14.58 3.14 -1.77
C ASN A 104 14.58 3.42 -0.25
N PRO A 105 14.24 2.44 0.59
CA PRO A 105 14.16 2.62 2.04
C PRO A 105 15.51 2.79 2.73
N GLU A 106 16.63 2.33 2.14
CA GLU A 106 17.95 2.43 2.76
C GLU A 106 18.39 3.88 2.95
N SER A 107 18.04 4.76 1.99
CA SER A 107 18.42 6.17 2.04
C SER A 107 17.83 6.95 3.23
N ILE A 108 16.87 6.37 3.95
CA ILE A 108 16.12 7.03 5.02
C ILE A 108 16.48 6.45 6.38
N LEU A 109 16.83 5.16 6.45
CA LEU A 109 16.74 4.41 7.69
C LEU A 109 18.04 4.29 8.47
N ASP A 110 19.20 4.28 7.79
CA ASP A 110 20.45 3.89 8.44
C ASP A 110 20.85 4.86 9.58
N ASP A 111 20.79 6.17 9.33
CA ASP A 111 21.06 7.19 10.36
C ASP A 111 19.84 7.49 11.24
N THR A 112 18.62 7.38 10.69
CA THR A 112 17.41 7.84 11.38
C THR A 112 16.94 6.84 12.44
N LEU A 113 17.06 5.53 12.20
CA LEU A 113 16.67 4.51 13.18
C LEU A 113 17.54 4.54 14.44
N ASN A 114 18.85 4.78 14.25
CA ASN A 114 19.82 4.76 15.35
C ASN A 114 19.80 6.05 16.20
N THR A 115 19.32 7.17 15.65
CA THR A 115 19.29 8.47 16.34
C THR A 115 17.94 8.82 16.95
N GLU A 116 16.87 8.11 16.58
CA GLU A 116 15.51 8.41 17.04
C GLU A 116 15.32 8.10 18.54
N LYS A 117 14.79 9.07 19.28
CA LYS A 117 14.58 8.98 20.74
C LYS A 117 13.16 8.61 21.12
N SER A 118 12.19 8.88 20.25
CA SER A 118 10.79 8.56 20.50
C SER A 118 10.47 7.14 20.08
N HIS A 119 10.11 6.28 21.02
CA HIS A 119 9.71 4.89 20.73
C HIS A 119 8.54 4.80 19.74
N GLN A 120 7.62 5.78 19.76
CA GLN A 120 6.50 5.80 18.82
C GLN A 120 6.97 6.12 17.40
N VAL A 121 7.89 7.07 17.25
CA VAL A 121 8.47 7.43 15.95
C VAL A 121 9.34 6.28 15.43
N LEU A 122 10.17 5.71 16.30
CA LEU A 122 11.01 4.54 15.99
C LEU A 122 10.17 3.35 15.51
N ALA A 123 9.08 3.02 16.22
CA ALA A 123 8.17 1.95 15.81
C ALA A 123 7.55 2.22 14.44
N GLN A 124 7.28 3.48 14.10
CA GLN A 124 6.77 3.86 12.79
C GLN A 124 7.83 3.78 11.68
N LEU A 125 9.07 4.17 11.96
CA LEU A 125 10.20 4.04 11.03
C LEU A 125 10.55 2.56 10.76
N LEU A 126 10.48 1.70 11.78
CA LEU A 126 10.69 0.26 11.62
C LEU A 126 9.69 -0.39 10.66
N VAL A 127 8.50 0.18 10.47
CA VAL A 127 7.56 -0.27 9.42
C VAL A 127 8.17 -0.09 8.04
N ILE A 128 8.86 1.02 7.79
CA ILE A 128 9.58 1.29 6.53
C ILE A 128 10.73 0.28 6.38
N GLY A 129 11.43 0.01 7.49
CA GLY A 129 12.55 -0.92 7.55
C GLY A 129 12.22 -2.36 7.20
N THR A 130 10.96 -2.79 7.29
CA THR A 130 10.52 -4.13 6.85
C THR A 130 10.79 -4.48 5.38
N GLN A 131 11.16 -3.49 4.57
CA GLN A 131 11.55 -3.73 3.17
C GLN A 131 13.05 -3.98 2.99
N LEU A 132 13.87 -3.83 4.04
CA LEU A 132 15.29 -4.16 4.01
C LEU A 132 15.51 -5.64 4.36
N PRO A 133 16.56 -6.27 3.81
CA PRO A 133 16.91 -7.65 4.12
C PRO A 133 17.61 -7.82 5.49
N GLU A 134 17.95 -6.72 6.18
CA GLU A 134 18.72 -6.73 7.42
C GLU A 134 17.85 -6.92 8.68
N SER A 135 18.37 -7.66 9.65
CA SER A 135 17.69 -7.89 10.91
C SER A 135 17.56 -6.61 11.74
N PRO A 136 16.39 -6.31 12.33
CA PRO A 136 16.18 -5.07 13.08
C PRO A 136 16.95 -5.04 14.41
N THR A 137 17.54 -3.89 14.74
CA THR A 137 18.49 -3.68 15.85
C THR A 137 17.88 -3.37 17.23
N HIS A 138 16.54 -3.42 17.39
CA HIS A 138 15.84 -2.92 18.59
C HIS A 138 15.00 -3.97 19.34
N LEU A 139 15.38 -5.26 19.31
CA LEU A 139 14.65 -6.33 20.01
C LEU A 139 14.66 -6.20 21.54
N SER A 140 15.67 -5.54 22.10
CA SER A 140 15.81 -5.27 23.53
C SER A 140 15.18 -3.95 23.98
N ASP A 141 14.47 -3.25 23.09
CA ASP A 141 13.81 -1.98 23.43
C ASP A 141 12.78 -2.15 24.55
N THR A 142 12.64 -1.16 25.43
CA THR A 142 11.72 -1.22 26.58
C THR A 142 10.26 -1.17 26.13
N TYR A 143 9.97 -0.53 25.00
CA TYR A 143 8.63 -0.33 24.47
C TYR A 143 8.16 -1.52 23.65
N PHE A 144 7.00 -2.06 24.02
CA PHE A 144 6.39 -3.21 23.35
C PHE A 144 6.17 -2.98 21.85
N GLY A 145 5.76 -1.77 21.44
CA GLY A 145 5.50 -1.47 20.03
C GLY A 145 6.74 -1.59 19.14
N VAL A 146 7.91 -1.19 19.64
CA VAL A 146 9.19 -1.31 18.93
C VAL A 146 9.56 -2.79 18.79
N ARG A 147 9.58 -3.53 19.91
CA ARG A 147 9.86 -4.97 19.90
C ARG A 147 8.93 -5.76 18.99
N ASN A 148 7.63 -5.48 19.04
CA ASN A 148 6.63 -6.14 18.21
C ASN A 148 6.87 -5.88 16.71
N LYS A 149 7.31 -4.67 16.35
CA LYS A 149 7.68 -4.35 14.96
C LYS A 149 8.95 -5.07 14.51
N CYS A 150 9.95 -5.17 15.37
CA CYS A 150 11.14 -5.97 15.09
C CYS A 150 10.79 -7.46 14.90
N LEU A 151 9.92 -8.03 15.74
CA LEU A 151 9.46 -9.41 15.62
C LEU A 151 8.65 -9.65 14.34
N GLN A 152 7.77 -8.70 13.97
CA GLN A 152 7.03 -8.76 12.69
C GLN A 152 7.98 -8.78 11.49
N HIS A 153 9.01 -7.93 11.50
CA HIS A 153 10.05 -7.93 10.47
C HIS A 153 10.72 -9.31 10.38
N LEU A 154 11.18 -9.86 11.50
CA LEU A 154 11.82 -11.19 11.53
C LEU A 154 10.89 -12.28 11.01
N GLY A 155 9.59 -12.22 11.33
CA GLY A 155 8.58 -13.13 10.80
C GLY A 155 8.43 -13.04 9.28
N CYS A 156 8.54 -11.84 8.71
CA CYS A 156 8.53 -11.66 7.26
C CYS A 156 9.79 -12.26 6.60
N LEU A 157 10.97 -12.11 7.20
CA LEU A 157 12.22 -12.70 6.70
C LEU A 157 12.21 -14.23 6.79
N GLY A 158 11.60 -14.80 7.83
CA GLY A 158 11.53 -16.25 8.04
C GLY A 158 10.66 -17.03 7.05
N ASN A 159 9.84 -16.35 6.25
CA ASN A 159 9.03 -16.95 5.19
C ASN A 159 9.76 -17.02 3.83
N VAL A 160 11.00 -16.55 3.75
CA VAL A 160 11.83 -16.63 2.54
C VAL A 160 12.50 -18.00 2.49
N ASP A 161 11.71 -19.05 2.23
CA ASP A 161 12.26 -20.28 1.65
C ASP A 161 12.81 -19.92 0.27
N MET A 162 14.12 -19.78 0.18
CA MET A 162 14.86 -19.49 -1.03
C MET A 162 15.12 -20.80 -1.80
N PRO A 163 14.43 -21.08 -2.92
CA PRO A 163 15.04 -21.95 -3.92
C PRO A 163 16.18 -21.15 -4.57
N LEU A 164 17.42 -21.59 -4.31
CA LEU A 164 18.59 -21.25 -5.11
C LEU A 164 18.28 -21.54 -6.59
N SER A 165 17.94 -20.52 -7.38
CA SER A 165 17.85 -20.66 -8.83
C SER A 165 19.05 -20.00 -9.50
N LYS A 166 20.15 -20.76 -9.57
CA LYS A 166 21.17 -20.66 -10.61
C LYS A 166 21.25 -22.02 -11.31
N ASP A 167 20.50 -22.17 -12.39
CA ASP A 167 21.02 -22.38 -13.75
C ASP A 167 19.94 -22.94 -14.67
N ARG A 168 19.69 -22.21 -15.76
CA ARG A 168 18.94 -22.70 -16.91
C ARG A 168 19.84 -23.66 -17.68
N GLN A 169 19.55 -24.96 -17.65
CA GLN A 169 19.74 -25.79 -18.83
C GLN A 169 18.80 -26.99 -18.78
N GLY A 170 17.95 -27.12 -19.79
CA GLY A 170 16.82 -28.03 -19.77
C GLY A 170 17.17 -29.49 -20.03
N LEU A 171 16.29 -30.39 -19.60
CA LEU A 171 15.87 -31.58 -20.35
C LEU A 171 14.68 -32.28 -19.65
N VAL A 172 13.62 -32.51 -20.43
CA VAL A 172 12.50 -33.50 -20.33
C VAL A 172 11.62 -33.61 -19.06
N PRO A 173 10.28 -33.65 -19.19
CA PRO A 173 9.39 -33.96 -18.07
C PRO A 173 9.31 -35.48 -17.83
N ALA A 174 9.70 -35.93 -16.63
CA ALA A 174 9.38 -37.26 -16.14
C ALA A 174 8.06 -37.21 -15.35
N VAL A 175 7.04 -37.86 -15.92
CA VAL A 175 5.77 -38.23 -15.29
C VAL A 175 6.04 -39.28 -14.21
N ILE A 176 5.76 -38.96 -12.94
CA ILE A 176 5.45 -39.90 -11.86
C ILE A 176 4.52 -39.12 -10.92
N GLY A 177 3.26 -39.45 -10.63
CA GLY A 177 2.64 -40.76 -10.53
C GLY A 177 2.43 -41.07 -9.04
N GLY A 178 1.24 -40.77 -8.51
CA GLY A 178 0.82 -41.13 -7.14
C GLY A 178 0.74 -39.90 -6.23
N GLY A 179 -0.34 -39.61 -5.53
CA GLY A 179 -1.49 -40.41 -5.17
C GLY A 179 -1.98 -39.80 -3.86
N ALA A 180 -3.01 -38.96 -3.93
CA ALA A 180 -3.66 -38.41 -2.76
C ALA A 180 -4.42 -39.50 -2.00
N PRO A 181 -4.44 -39.43 -0.67
CA PRO A 181 -5.69 -39.52 0.08
C PRO A 181 -5.85 -38.17 0.81
N GLY A 182 -6.94 -37.41 0.64
CA GLY A 182 -8.30 -37.88 0.80
C GLY A 182 -8.65 -37.96 2.28
N CYS A 183 -8.78 -36.82 2.96
CA CYS A 183 -9.53 -36.71 4.21
C CYS A 183 -10.44 -35.48 4.13
N LEU A 184 -11.64 -35.72 3.63
CA LEU A 184 -12.82 -34.90 3.79
C LEU A 184 -13.41 -35.15 5.19
N ALA A 185 -13.92 -34.07 5.78
CA ALA A 185 -15.11 -34.01 6.61
C ALA A 185 -15.10 -34.55 8.07
N GLU A 186 -15.37 -33.60 8.96
CA GLU A 186 -16.30 -33.63 10.11
C GLU A 186 -15.95 -34.42 11.39
N CYS A 187 -15.90 -33.72 12.54
CA CYS A 187 -16.93 -33.77 13.59
C CYS A 187 -16.42 -33.17 14.93
N VAL A 188 -17.28 -32.31 15.52
CA VAL A 188 -17.30 -31.71 16.88
C VAL A 188 -16.34 -30.57 17.20
#